data_AF-A0A2H6NIK8-F1
#
_entry.id   AF-A0A2H6NIK8-F1
#
_cell.length_a   1.000
_cell.length_b   1.000
_cell.length_c   1.000
_cell.angle_alpha   90.00
_cell.angle_beta   90.00
_cell.angle_gamma   90.00
#
_symmetry.space_group_name_H-M   'P 1'
#
loop_
_entity.id
_entity.type
_entity.pdbx_description
1 polymer ?
#
loop_
_entity_poly.entity_id
_entity_poly.type
_entity_poly.pdbx_seq_one_letter_code
_entity_poly.pdbx_strand_id
1 'polypeptide(L)'
;SAMCHSCHDDLEIRNEIRIAGIRGIQGVVRKTVNDELRATIWEPQHMDKIVPSLLFNMQKTEDPDGRIGPPASPSGEKEENPAVLAENCFRELLARATYGNMSNAVRPVFAHLGHHKLWDPNEFAVHCFKIIMYSIQAQYSHHVIQE
;
A
#
# COMPACT_ATOMS: atom_id res chain seq x y z
N SER A 1 10.37 -1.73 4.60
CA SER A 1 11.49 -1.98 3.66
C SER A 1 12.27 -0.69 3.46
N ALA A 2 13.61 -0.72 3.44
CA ALA A 2 14.44 0.49 3.34
C ALA A 2 14.22 1.24 2.01
N MET A 3 14.09 0.51 0.89
CA MET A 3 13.86 1.11 -0.43
C MET A 3 12.52 1.86 -0.52
N CYS A 4 11.46 1.34 0.11
CA CYS A 4 10.14 2.00 0.16
C CYS A 4 10.17 3.35 0.90
N HIS A 5 11.18 3.59 1.73
CA HIS A 5 11.35 4.83 2.50
C HIS A 5 12.55 5.64 2.01
N SER A 6 12.98 5.45 0.75
CA SER A 6 14.08 6.23 0.20
C SER A 6 13.80 7.73 0.34
N CYS A 7 14.79 8.45 0.84
CA CYS A 7 14.81 9.91 0.96
C CYS A 7 15.90 10.50 0.05
N HIS A 8 16.22 9.84 -1.07
CA HIS A 8 17.21 10.33 -2.04
C HIS A 8 16.87 11.77 -2.48
N ASP A 9 17.86 12.63 -2.62
CA ASP A 9 17.65 14.07 -2.88
C ASP A 9 16.94 14.31 -4.21
N ASP A 10 17.38 13.59 -5.25
CA ASP A 10 16.74 13.58 -6.56
C ASP A 10 15.39 12.83 -6.52
N LEU A 11 14.33 13.49 -6.99
CA LEU A 11 12.94 12.99 -6.96
C LEU A 11 12.73 11.79 -7.89
N GLU A 12 13.32 11.80 -9.08
CA GLU A 12 13.19 10.69 -10.05
C GLU A 12 13.87 9.44 -9.50
N ILE A 13 15.12 9.59 -9.02
CA ILE A 13 15.86 8.48 -8.39
C ILE A 13 15.14 7.98 -7.13
N ARG A 14 14.59 8.90 -6.32
CA ARG A 14 13.79 8.53 -5.15
C ARG A 14 12.58 7.69 -5.55
N ASN A 15 11.86 8.10 -6.61
CA ASN A 15 10.69 7.38 -7.11
C ASN A 15 11.10 6.00 -7.63
N GLU A 16 12.16 5.88 -8.44
CA GLU A 16 12.66 4.60 -8.93
C GLU A 16 12.99 3.62 -7.80
N ILE A 17 13.71 4.08 -6.77
CA ILE A 17 14.05 3.25 -5.61
C ILE A 17 12.78 2.83 -4.86
N ARG A 18 11.81 3.74 -4.67
CA ARG A 18 10.55 3.43 -3.99
C ARG A 18 9.72 2.42 -4.78
N ILE A 19 9.61 2.59 -6.11
CA ILE A 19 8.95 1.67 -7.03
C ILE A 19 9.58 0.28 -6.93
N ALA A 20 10.92 0.17 -6.99
CA ALA A 20 11.62 -1.10 -6.83
C ALA A 20 11.32 -1.75 -5.47
N GLY A 21 11.29 -0.97 -4.40
CA GLY A 21 10.89 -1.42 -3.06
C GLY A 21 9.46 -1.97 -3.00
N ILE A 22 8.50 -1.25 -3.59
CA ILE A 22 7.09 -1.66 -3.61
C ILE A 22 6.91 -2.92 -4.47
N ARG A 23 7.54 -3.01 -5.64
CA ARG A 23 7.52 -4.23 -6.48
C ARG A 23 8.08 -5.44 -5.75
N GLY A 24 9.14 -5.24 -4.94
CA GLY A 24 9.68 -6.29 -4.07
C GLY A 24 8.63 -6.80 -3.07
N ILE A 25 7.92 -5.90 -2.39
CA ILE A 25 6.81 -6.26 -1.48
C ILE A 25 5.70 -6.98 -2.26
N GLN A 26 5.29 -6.46 -3.42
CA GLN A 26 4.24 -7.03 -4.24
C GLN A 26 4.58 -8.46 -4.70
N GLY A 27 5.84 -8.71 -5.06
CA GLY A 27 6.34 -10.04 -5.38
C GLY A 27 6.21 -11.02 -4.20
N VAL A 28 6.53 -10.57 -2.97
CA VAL A 28 6.33 -11.36 -1.76
C VAL A 28 4.84 -11.67 -1.55
N VAL A 29 3.97 -10.65 -1.61
CA VAL A 29 2.50 -10.82 -1.47
C VAL A 29 1.94 -11.85 -2.45
N ARG A 30 2.40 -11.82 -3.71
CA ARG A 30 1.98 -12.78 -4.74
C ARG A 30 2.50 -14.19 -4.49
N LYS A 31 3.74 -14.32 -4.02
CA LYS A 31 4.38 -15.62 -3.82
C LYS A 31 3.87 -16.34 -2.57
N THR A 32 3.67 -15.63 -1.46
CA THR A 32 3.40 -16.26 -0.16
C THR A 32 1.95 -16.69 0.06
N VAL A 33 1.04 -16.36 -0.86
CA VAL A 33 -0.39 -16.67 -0.71
C VAL A 33 -0.83 -17.90 -1.52
N ASN A 34 0.02 -18.41 -2.41
CA ASN A 34 -0.28 -19.63 -3.18
C ASN A 34 0.20 -20.93 -2.51
N ASP A 35 1.07 -20.86 -1.49
CA ASP A 35 1.52 -22.04 -0.74
C ASP A 35 0.74 -22.15 0.59
N GLU A 36 -0.14 -23.15 0.70
CA GLU A 36 -0.85 -23.49 1.95
C GLU A 36 0.09 -23.82 3.12
N LEU A 37 1.38 -24.03 2.84
CA LEU A 37 2.42 -24.21 3.84
C LEU A 37 2.99 -22.85 4.29
N ARG A 38 2.28 -22.24 5.24
CA ARG A 38 2.71 -21.14 6.12
C ARG A 38 2.82 -19.76 5.45
N ALA A 39 1.70 -19.07 5.28
CA ALA A 39 1.70 -17.62 5.03
C ALA A 39 2.12 -16.84 6.30
N THR A 40 3.39 -16.99 6.72
CA THR A 40 4.09 -16.22 7.77
C THR A 40 4.04 -14.72 7.49
N ILE A 41 3.78 -14.30 6.25
CA ILE A 41 3.62 -12.90 5.88
C ILE A 41 2.63 -12.15 6.80
N TRP A 42 1.60 -12.83 7.30
CA TRP A 42 0.59 -12.23 8.17
C TRP A 42 1.03 -12.06 9.63
N GLU A 43 2.19 -12.58 10.00
CA GLU A 43 2.72 -12.38 11.35
C GLU A 43 3.04 -10.89 11.58
N PRO A 44 2.82 -10.37 12.80
CA PRO A 44 3.05 -8.97 13.13
C PRO A 44 4.43 -8.46 12.70
N GLN A 45 5.49 -9.26 12.86
CA GLN A 45 6.85 -8.88 12.47
C GLN A 45 7.02 -8.48 10.99
N HIS A 46 6.16 -9.00 10.12
CA HIS A 46 6.14 -8.70 8.69
C HIS A 46 5.12 -7.60 8.38
N MET A 47 3.91 -7.70 8.91
CA MET A 47 2.85 -6.69 8.71
C MET A 47 3.23 -5.30 9.23
N ASP A 48 3.92 -5.24 10.38
CA ASP A 48 4.44 -3.99 10.98
C ASP A 48 5.55 -3.35 10.14
N LYS A 49 6.04 -4.02 9.10
CA LYS A 49 6.98 -3.46 8.11
C LYS A 49 6.34 -3.23 6.76
N ILE A 50 5.49 -4.13 6.31
CA ILE A 50 4.85 -4.09 4.99
C ILE A 50 3.81 -2.98 4.94
N VAL A 51 2.85 -2.98 5.86
CA VAL A 51 1.73 -2.03 5.83
C VAL A 51 2.23 -0.59 5.97
N PRO A 52 3.11 -0.24 6.93
CA PRO A 52 3.63 1.13 7.01
C PRO A 52 4.43 1.55 5.77
N SER A 53 5.16 0.61 5.12
CA SER A 53 5.88 0.93 3.87
C SER A 53 4.94 1.31 2.74
N LEU A 54 3.79 0.65 2.63
CA LEU A 54 2.79 0.95 1.61
C LEU A 54 2.07 2.27 1.93
N LEU A 55 1.65 2.46 3.18
CA LEU A 55 0.97 3.69 3.61
C LEU A 55 1.85 4.94 3.46
N PHE A 56 3.14 4.83 3.75
CA PHE A 56 4.10 5.91 3.54
C PHE A 56 4.16 6.38 2.08
N ASN A 57 4.05 5.46 1.12
CA ASN A 57 4.05 5.80 -0.31
C ASN A 57 2.66 6.24 -0.80
N MET A 58 1.59 5.72 -0.21
CA MET A 58 0.21 6.12 -0.54
C MET A 58 -0.15 7.51 -0.02
N GLN A 59 0.50 7.95 1.06
CA GLN A 59 0.40 9.33 1.48
C GLN A 59 0.88 10.21 0.35
N LYS A 60 0.03 11.16 -0.04
CA LYS A 60 0.52 12.35 -0.70
C LYS A 60 1.43 13.02 0.32
N THR A 61 2.72 12.73 0.29
CA THR A 61 3.71 13.73 0.70
C THR A 61 3.41 14.89 -0.22
N GLU A 62 2.64 15.85 0.27
CA GLU A 62 2.41 17.11 -0.43
C GLU A 62 3.80 17.58 -0.83
N ASP A 63 4.05 17.56 -2.14
CA ASP A 63 5.14 18.34 -2.67
C ASP A 63 4.78 19.78 -2.29
N PRO A 64 5.54 20.44 -1.41
CA PRO A 64 5.16 21.76 -0.88
C PRO A 64 5.04 22.81 -1.99
N ASP A 65 5.39 22.50 -3.24
CA ASP A 65 5.27 23.42 -4.36
C ASP A 65 3.95 23.33 -5.13
N GLY A 66 3.08 22.32 -4.98
CA GLY A 66 1.75 22.33 -5.62
C GLY A 66 1.74 22.74 -7.11
N ARG A 67 2.86 22.58 -7.83
CA ARG A 67 2.97 23.02 -9.21
C ARG A 67 2.35 21.94 -10.05
N ILE A 68 1.19 22.29 -10.60
CA ILE A 68 0.82 21.85 -11.93
C ILE A 68 2.02 22.19 -12.83
N GLY A 69 2.93 21.23 -12.98
CA GLY A 69 3.99 21.30 -13.97
C GLY A 69 3.34 21.48 -15.35
N PRO A 70 4.04 22.14 -16.30
CA PRO A 70 3.50 22.31 -17.65
C PRO A 70 3.11 20.95 -18.23
N PRO A 71 2.09 20.89 -19.11
CA PRO A 71 1.59 19.63 -19.65
C PRO A 71 2.75 18.80 -20.18
N ALA A 72 2.89 17.58 -19.65
CA ALA A 72 3.97 16.66 -20.00
C ALA A 72 4.10 16.54 -21.52
N SER A 73 5.32 16.64 -22.02
CA SER A 73 5.64 16.38 -23.42
C SER A 73 5.26 14.93 -23.79
N PRO A 74 4.86 14.65 -25.04
CA PRO A 74 4.27 13.38 -25.45
C PRO A 74 5.30 12.26 -25.67
N SER A 75 6.34 12.19 -24.83
CA SER A 75 7.34 11.12 -24.85
C SER A 75 6.93 9.98 -23.89
N GLY A 76 5.91 9.23 -24.30
CA GLY A 76 6.03 7.78 -24.54
C GLY A 76 6.25 6.77 -23.41
N GLU A 77 6.54 7.13 -22.17
CA GLU A 77 6.62 6.17 -21.06
C GLU A 77 5.73 6.65 -19.90
N LYS A 78 4.71 5.87 -19.54
CA LYS A 78 3.93 6.15 -18.33
C LYS A 78 4.86 5.99 -17.13
N GLU A 79 5.41 7.09 -16.65
CA GLU A 79 6.16 7.11 -15.40
C GLU A 79 5.27 6.53 -14.29
N GLU A 80 5.68 5.39 -13.73
CA GLU A 80 4.88 4.66 -12.75
C GLU A 80 4.87 5.42 -11.42
N ASN A 81 3.70 5.84 -10.95
CA ASN A 81 3.60 6.58 -9.69
C ASN A 81 3.71 5.63 -8.48
N PRO A 82 4.67 5.83 -7.54
CA PRO A 82 4.84 4.98 -6.37
C PRO A 82 3.60 4.94 -5.46
N ALA A 83 2.83 6.02 -5.37
CA ALA A 83 1.60 6.07 -4.58
C ALA A 83 0.52 5.13 -5.14
N VAL A 84 0.34 5.16 -6.47
CA VAL A 84 -0.62 4.29 -7.17
C VAL A 84 -0.18 2.82 -7.05
N LEU A 85 1.11 2.55 -7.20
CA LEU A 85 1.65 1.19 -7.07
C LEU A 85 1.51 0.66 -5.65
N ALA A 86 1.76 1.50 -4.63
CA ALA A 86 1.61 1.13 -3.23
C ALA A 86 0.14 0.86 -2.87
N GLU A 87 -0.79 1.68 -3.35
CA GLU A 87 -2.23 1.44 -3.17
C GLU A 87 -2.66 0.11 -3.80
N ASN A 88 -2.23 -0.16 -5.04
CA ASN A 88 -2.53 -1.41 -5.72
C ASN A 88 -1.97 -2.62 -4.95
N CYS A 89 -0.73 -2.51 -4.46
CA CYS A 89 -0.12 -3.55 -3.64
C CYS A 89 -0.88 -3.74 -2.31
N PHE A 90 -1.38 -2.68 -1.69
CA PHE A 90 -2.14 -2.75 -0.45
C PHE A 90 -3.50 -3.42 -0.66
N ARG A 91 -4.23 -3.04 -1.71
CA ARG A 91 -5.46 -3.72 -2.14
C ARG A 91 -5.21 -5.20 -2.41
N GLU A 92 -4.11 -5.50 -3.10
CA GLU A 92 -3.70 -6.86 -3.45
C GLU A 92 -3.42 -7.72 -2.21
N LEU A 93 -2.74 -7.16 -1.22
CA LEU A 93 -2.51 -7.78 0.09
C LEU A 93 -3.85 -8.06 0.79
N LEU A 94 -4.68 -7.03 0.99
CA LEU A 94 -5.92 -7.15 1.76
C LEU A 94 -6.94 -8.09 1.12
N ALA A 95 -7.02 -8.15 -0.21
CA ALA A 95 -7.90 -9.09 -0.92
C ALA A 95 -7.60 -10.57 -0.60
N ARG A 96 -6.40 -10.86 -0.09
CA ARG A 96 -5.92 -12.20 0.27
C ARG A 96 -5.99 -12.50 1.77
N ALA A 97 -6.31 -11.52 2.61
CA ALA A 97 -6.36 -11.69 4.05
C ALA A 97 -7.59 -12.52 4.46
N THR A 98 -7.41 -13.65 5.15
CA THR A 98 -8.54 -14.29 5.83
C THR A 98 -8.98 -13.45 7.03
N TYR A 99 -10.18 -13.71 7.56
CA TYR A 99 -10.72 -12.98 8.71
C TYR A 99 -9.73 -12.91 9.90
N GLY A 100 -9.07 -14.02 10.24
CA GLY A 100 -8.08 -14.07 11.32
C GLY A 100 -6.84 -13.20 11.05
N ASN A 101 -6.39 -13.15 9.79
CA ASN A 101 -5.19 -12.41 9.39
C ASN A 101 -5.46 -10.91 9.16
N MET A 102 -6.72 -10.52 8.91
CA MET A 102 -7.10 -9.12 8.71
C MET A 102 -6.71 -8.24 9.90
N SER A 103 -6.83 -8.77 11.13
CA SER A 103 -6.44 -8.05 12.35
C SER A 103 -4.97 -7.62 12.34
N ASN A 104 -4.07 -8.48 11.84
CA ASN A 104 -2.64 -8.21 11.73
C ASN A 104 -2.31 -7.19 10.64
N ALA A 105 -3.14 -7.08 9.59
CA ALA A 105 -2.99 -6.08 8.54
C ALA A 105 -3.54 -4.72 8.95
N VAL A 106 -4.66 -4.70 9.69
CA VAL A 106 -5.37 -3.47 10.07
C VAL A 106 -4.70 -2.76 11.26
N ARG A 107 -4.17 -3.51 12.24
CA ARG A 107 -3.46 -2.93 13.40
C ARG A 107 -2.34 -1.96 13.01
N PRO A 108 -1.41 -2.28 12.09
CA PRO A 108 -0.37 -1.34 11.68
C PRO A 108 -0.91 -0.14 10.90
N VAL A 109 -2.10 -0.21 10.27
CA VAL A 109 -2.76 0.97 9.69
C VAL A 109 -3.08 1.98 10.78
N PHE A 110 -3.75 1.53 11.85
CA PHE A 110 -4.08 2.40 12.98
C PHE A 110 -2.84 3.00 13.64
N ALA A 111 -1.80 2.19 13.85
CA ALA A 111 -0.54 2.65 14.41
C ALA A 111 0.09 3.74 13.53
N HIS A 112 0.10 3.54 12.21
CA HIS A 112 0.63 4.49 11.26
C HIS A 112 -0.17 5.80 11.25
N LEU A 113 -1.50 5.75 11.20
CA LEU A 113 -2.36 6.94 11.28
C LEU A 113 -2.11 7.73 12.57
N GLY A 114 -1.96 7.04 13.71
CA GLY A 114 -1.65 7.65 15.00
C GLY A 114 -0.27 8.31 15.03
N HIS A 115 0.78 7.58 14.64
CA HIS A 115 2.16 8.08 14.69
C HIS A 115 2.40 9.28 13.77
N HIS A 116 1.75 9.29 12.60
CA HIS A 116 1.90 10.36 11.61
C HIS A 116 0.82 11.45 11.72
N LYS A 117 -0.04 11.41 12.75
CA LYS A 117 -1.11 12.39 13.01
C LYS A 117 -2.09 12.57 11.84
N LEU A 118 -2.44 11.48 11.16
CA LEU A 118 -3.24 11.47 9.93
C LEU A 118 -4.75 11.31 10.18
N TRP A 119 -5.19 11.57 11.41
CA TRP A 119 -6.60 11.58 11.77
C TRP A 119 -7.25 12.94 11.48
N ASP A 120 -6.46 14.01 11.37
CA ASP A 120 -6.91 15.37 11.10
C ASP A 120 -5.88 16.11 10.22
N PRO A 121 -6.20 16.45 8.95
CA PRO A 121 -7.44 16.11 8.25
C PRO A 121 -7.57 14.60 8.02
N ASN A 122 -8.81 14.09 8.04
CA ASN A 122 -9.09 12.65 8.01
C ASN A 122 -9.10 12.01 6.62
N GLU A 123 -8.75 12.74 5.56
CA GLU A 123 -8.87 12.28 4.18
C GLU A 123 -8.09 10.99 3.91
N PHE A 124 -6.84 10.94 4.37
CA PHE A 124 -6.00 9.76 4.21
C PHE A 124 -6.50 8.58 5.04
N ALA A 125 -6.98 8.83 6.27
CA ALA A 125 -7.60 7.80 7.10
C ALA A 125 -8.84 7.21 6.42
N VAL A 126 -9.74 8.06 5.92
CA VAL A 126 -10.94 7.65 5.18
C VAL A 126 -10.56 6.85 3.93
N HIS A 127 -9.52 7.25 3.19
CA HIS A 127 -9.02 6.50 2.04
C HIS A 127 -8.54 5.09 2.42
N CYS A 128 -7.76 4.96 3.49
CA CYS A 128 -7.33 3.67 4.02
C CYS A 128 -8.52 2.77 4.40
N PHE A 129 -9.52 3.32 5.10
CA PHE A 129 -10.71 2.56 5.48
C PHE A 129 -11.55 2.11 4.28
N LYS A 130 -11.69 2.95 3.24
CA LYS A 130 -12.35 2.56 2.00
C LYS A 130 -11.67 1.36 1.36
N ILE A 131 -10.33 1.38 1.29
CA ILE A 131 -9.56 0.25 0.75
C ILE A 131 -9.83 -1.02 1.56
N ILE A 132 -9.73 -0.96 2.90
CA ILE A 132 -9.99 -2.11 3.79
C ILE A 132 -11.41 -2.65 3.60
N MET A 133 -12.42 -1.77 3.63
CA MET A 133 -13.83 -2.14 3.48
C MET A 133 -14.12 -2.82 2.13
N TYR A 134 -13.62 -2.26 1.03
CA TYR A 134 -13.84 -2.83 -0.30
C TYR A 134 -13.11 -4.17 -0.49
N SER A 135 -11.94 -4.34 0.14
CA SER A 135 -11.24 -5.63 0.14
C SER A 135 -12.00 -6.72 0.89
N ILE A 136 -12.71 -6.38 1.98
CA ILE A 136 -13.56 -7.32 2.72
C ILE A 136 -14.79 -7.71 1.90
N GLN A 137 -15.50 -6.73 1.33
CA GLN A 137 -16.72 -6.98 0.54
C GLN A 137 -16.48 -7.93 -0.64
N ALA A 138 -15.35 -7.79 -1.34
CA ALA A 138 -14.98 -8.65 -2.47
C ALA A 138 -14.77 -10.13 -2.06
N GLN A 139 -14.43 -10.42 -0.81
CA GLN A 139 -14.27 -11.80 -0.34
C GLN A 139 -15.62 -12.50 -0.12
N TYR A 140 -16.63 -11.76 0.36
CA TYR A 140 -17.96 -12.32 0.65
C TYR A 140 -18.90 -12.33 -0.56
N SER A 141 -18.65 -11.53 -1.59
CA SER A 141 -19.46 -11.55 -2.82
C SER A 141 -19.47 -12.92 -3.51
N HIS A 142 -18.42 -13.73 -3.36
CA HIS A 142 -18.39 -15.09 -3.89
C HIS A 142 -19.25 -16.08 -3.09
N HIS A 143 -19.51 -15.82 -1.80
CA HIS A 143 -20.38 -16.66 -0.98
C HIS A 143 -21.86 -16.48 -1.32
N VAL A 144 -22.28 -15.27 -1.70
CA VAL A 144 -23.69 -14.97 -2.04
C VAL A 144 -24.15 -15.63 -3.34
N ILE A 145 -23.24 -15.97 -4.26
CA ILE A 145 -23.58 -16.61 -5.54
C ILE A 145 -23.84 -18.12 -5.37
N GLN A 146 -23.62 -18.70 -4.19
CA GLN A 146 -23.84 -20.11 -3.90
C GLN A 146 -25.13 -20.44 -3.12
N GLU A 147 -25.99 -19.46 -2.85
CA GLU A 147 -27.37 -19.67 -2.37
C GLU A 147 -28.40 -19.23 -3.40
#